data_AF-A0A496TNI5-F1
#
_entry.id   AF-A0A496TNI5-F1
#
_cell.length_a   1.000
_cell.length_b   1.000
_cell.length_c   1.000
_cell.angle_alpha   90.00
_cell.angle_beta   90.00
_cell.angle_gamma   90.00
#
_symmetry.space_group_name_H-M   'P 1'
#
loop_
_entity.id
_entity.type
_entity.pdbx_description
1 polymer ?
#
loop_
_entity_poly.entity_id
_entity_poly.type
_entity_poly.pdbx_seq_one_letter_code
_entity_poly.pdbx_strand_id
1 'polypeptide(L)'
;MVAVKNKKEGNVKKIFGPLLAILVLAVVVKSNPVAPLQIICIPGNGKVTICLDVLDPYFQIKSWDIYRSVSTNGSAHYWTKVNNQPISYVADQTNSFIDSTVINGVEYVYWVKGDEEFVTSDWITVRPSGLPYYVPPDTIASSTVWSKDRSPYLIARTVVVMPGAKLRIQPGTKIFFLDTGQIVVQGELICEGKPHEPIEWYGNFSWAGNQIAATTSEASFVFRFCYFASFDVPISIGMGSLVVENCILAYNSNWYSTPKCSVVRHNLFWGNLWGYQCSWRYPSLIEGNIGFPEKVIMY
;
A
#
# COMPACT_ATOMS: atom_id res chain seq x y z
N MET A 1 -6.12 16.85 53.32
CA MET A 1 -7.39 16.10 53.27
C MET A 1 -8.54 17.09 53.32
N VAL A 2 -9.68 16.70 52.75
CA VAL A 2 -10.91 17.49 52.50
C VAL A 2 -10.93 18.23 51.16
N ALA A 3 -11.96 17.91 50.39
CA ALA A 3 -12.27 18.35 49.03
C ALA A 3 -12.84 19.78 49.00
N VAL A 4 -12.95 20.37 47.80
CA VAL A 4 -14.19 20.91 47.21
C VAL A 4 -13.88 21.52 45.83
N LYS A 5 -14.78 21.25 44.89
CA LYS A 5 -14.84 21.72 43.50
C LYS A 5 -15.57 23.07 43.45
N ASN A 6 -15.08 24.04 42.65
CA ASN A 6 -15.82 25.11 41.93
C ASN A 6 -14.89 26.32 41.70
N LYS A 7 -15.05 27.22 40.73
CA LYS A 7 -15.75 27.34 39.43
C LYS A 7 -15.48 28.80 39.05
N LYS A 8 -14.98 29.06 37.83
CA LYS A 8 -15.10 30.31 37.05
C LYS A 8 -14.55 31.65 37.59
N GLU A 9 -13.82 32.28 36.67
CA GLU A 9 -13.85 33.71 36.29
C GLU A 9 -13.20 34.76 37.21
N GLY A 10 -12.33 35.58 36.60
CA GLY A 10 -12.29 37.02 36.91
C GLY A 10 -10.93 37.63 37.24
N ASN A 11 -10.32 38.25 36.21
CA ASN A 11 -9.54 39.50 36.26
C ASN A 11 -8.28 39.63 37.15
N VAL A 12 -7.14 39.51 36.45
CA VAL A 12 -5.96 40.40 36.43
C VAL A 12 -5.65 41.23 37.70
N LYS A 13 -4.51 40.91 38.32
CA LYS A 13 -3.60 41.92 38.90
C LYS A 13 -2.22 41.77 38.29
N LYS A 14 -1.86 42.71 37.42
CA LYS A 14 -0.47 42.98 37.03
C LYS A 14 0.30 43.45 38.26
N ILE A 15 1.41 42.81 38.58
CA ILE A 15 2.48 43.42 39.40
C ILE A 15 3.76 43.29 38.58
N PHE A 16 4.26 44.43 38.09
CA PHE A 16 5.60 44.57 37.52
C PHE A 16 6.60 44.74 38.67
N GLY A 17 7.73 44.03 38.60
CA GLY A 17 8.92 44.19 39.44
C GLY A 17 10.14 43.55 38.75
N PRO A 18 11.37 44.05 38.95
CA PRO A 18 12.40 44.12 37.91
C PRO A 18 13.28 42.88 37.73
N LEU A 19 13.87 42.81 36.53
CA LEU A 19 14.83 41.83 36.02
C LEU A 19 16.03 41.56 36.95
N LEU A 20 16.33 40.29 37.24
CA LEU A 20 17.68 39.71 37.11
C LEU A 20 17.58 38.17 37.11
N ALA A 21 18.20 37.54 36.11
CA ALA A 21 18.16 36.10 35.83
C ALA A 21 19.01 35.27 36.83
N ILE A 22 18.63 34.00 37.05
CA ILE A 22 19.52 32.82 37.00
C ILE A 22 18.66 31.55 36.87
N LEU A 23 19.04 30.78 35.86
CA LEU A 23 18.73 29.39 35.51
C LEU A 23 18.65 28.43 36.72
N VAL A 24 17.73 27.45 36.70
CA VAL A 24 18.03 26.00 36.83
C VAL A 24 16.76 25.12 37.05
N LEU A 25 16.70 24.09 36.19
CA LEU A 25 16.04 22.77 36.25
C LEU A 25 14.50 22.65 36.08
N ALA A 26 14.14 22.25 34.87
CA ALA A 26 12.89 21.57 34.55
C ALA A 26 12.80 20.19 35.24
N VAL A 27 11.60 19.85 35.73
CA VAL A 27 11.11 18.47 35.78
C VAL A 27 9.63 18.52 35.39
N VAL A 28 9.34 18.31 34.10
CA VAL A 28 8.05 17.75 33.69
C VAL A 28 8.36 16.35 33.17
N VAL A 29 8.10 15.35 34.01
CA VAL A 29 8.10 13.95 33.58
C VAL A 29 6.84 13.76 32.74
N LYS A 30 6.95 13.93 31.42
CA LYS A 30 6.01 13.31 30.47
C LYS A 30 6.66 12.00 30.01
N SER A 31 6.17 10.90 30.56
CA SER A 31 6.34 9.55 30.04
C SER A 31 6.11 9.54 28.53
N ASN A 32 7.14 9.16 27.75
CA ASN A 32 7.18 9.06 26.28
C ASN A 32 6.28 10.08 25.56
N PRO A 33 6.76 11.31 25.28
CA PRO A 33 5.95 12.26 24.54
C PRO A 33 5.75 11.72 23.13
N VAL A 34 4.51 11.42 22.76
CA VAL A 34 4.09 11.45 21.36
C VAL A 34 4.58 12.79 20.82
N ALA A 35 5.33 12.77 19.72
CA ALA A 35 5.88 13.97 19.13
C ALA A 35 4.75 15.01 18.95
N PRO A 36 4.92 16.27 19.40
CA PRO A 36 3.83 17.26 19.41
C PRO A 36 3.32 17.61 18.00
N LEU A 37 4.11 17.29 16.97
CA LEU A 37 3.74 17.40 15.56
C LEU A 37 3.57 16.02 14.93
N GLN A 38 2.68 15.91 13.96
CA GLN A 38 2.57 14.76 13.06
C GLN A 38 2.72 15.22 11.62
N ILE A 39 3.33 14.36 10.79
CA ILE A 39 3.40 14.58 9.35
C ILE A 39 2.85 13.40 8.57
N ILE A 40 2.32 13.72 7.40
CA ILE A 40 1.99 12.76 6.34
C ILE A 40 2.80 13.16 5.10
N CYS A 41 3.51 12.20 4.50
CA CYS A 41 4.24 12.40 3.26
C CYS A 41 3.52 11.70 2.10
N ILE A 42 3.11 12.46 1.09
CA ILE A 42 2.41 11.97 -0.10
C ILE A 42 3.42 11.98 -1.27
N PRO A 43 3.88 10.80 -1.74
CA PRO A 43 4.80 10.73 -2.87
C PRO A 43 4.11 11.11 -4.18
N GLY A 44 4.85 11.75 -5.08
CA GLY A 44 4.42 12.02 -6.46
C GLY A 44 5.60 12.01 -7.43
N ASN A 45 5.32 12.28 -8.70
CA ASN A 45 6.36 12.33 -9.74
C ASN A 45 7.29 13.53 -9.54
N GLY A 46 8.54 13.25 -9.16
CA GLY A 46 9.57 14.25 -8.93
C GLY A 46 9.27 15.15 -7.72
N LYS A 47 8.37 14.72 -6.83
CA LYS A 47 7.95 15.52 -5.67
C LYS A 47 7.48 14.68 -4.49
N VAL A 48 7.57 15.26 -3.29
CA VAL A 48 6.86 14.79 -2.09
C VAL A 48 6.07 15.95 -1.52
N THR A 49 4.79 15.75 -1.22
CA THR A 49 3.99 16.73 -0.47
C THR A 49 3.98 16.33 1.00
N ILE A 50 4.47 17.22 1.87
CA ILE A 50 4.52 17.04 3.32
C ILE A 50 3.36 17.84 3.91
N CYS A 51 2.43 17.17 4.56
CA CYS A 51 1.33 17.80 5.29
C CYS A 51 1.62 17.74 6.79
N LEU A 52 1.48 18.86 7.48
CA LEU A 52 1.70 19.03 8.90
C LEU A 52 0.37 19.05 9.65
N ASP A 53 0.32 18.34 10.77
CA ASP A 53 -0.71 18.44 11.79
C ASP A 53 -0.10 18.69 13.17
N VAL A 54 -0.80 19.44 14.02
CA VAL A 54 -0.38 19.77 15.39
C VAL A 54 -1.27 19.01 16.36
N LEU A 55 -0.71 17.99 17.01
CA LEU A 55 -1.50 17.04 17.82
C LEU A 55 -1.82 17.56 19.22
N ASP A 56 -0.98 18.45 19.75
CA ASP A 56 -1.18 19.03 21.07
C ASP A 56 -1.60 20.52 20.93
N PRO A 57 -2.88 20.86 21.20
CA PRO A 57 -3.44 22.19 20.97
C PRO A 57 -2.84 23.28 21.87
N TYR A 58 -2.02 22.91 22.86
CA TYR A 58 -1.29 23.85 23.70
C TYR A 58 0.02 24.33 23.06
N PHE A 59 0.50 23.66 22.00
CA PHE A 59 1.64 24.13 21.23
C PHE A 59 1.18 25.09 20.12
N GLN A 60 1.62 26.34 20.22
CA GLN A 60 1.32 27.37 19.22
C GLN A 60 2.55 27.64 18.37
N ILE A 61 2.75 26.85 17.33
CA ILE A 61 3.82 27.13 16.37
C ILE A 61 3.40 28.27 15.44
N LYS A 62 4.34 29.15 15.08
CA LYS A 62 4.13 30.19 14.06
C LYS A 62 4.79 29.82 12.74
N SER A 63 5.80 28.96 12.80
CA SER A 63 6.44 28.44 11.60
C SER A 63 7.07 27.07 11.84
N TRP A 64 7.41 26.40 10.75
CA TRP A 64 8.02 25.08 10.77
C TRP A 64 9.05 24.92 9.66
N ASP A 65 10.00 24.03 9.92
CA ASP A 65 11.10 23.65 9.04
C ASP A 65 11.05 22.16 8.75
N ILE A 66 11.48 21.80 7.54
CA ILE A 66 11.47 20.43 7.04
C ILE A 66 12.89 19.94 6.88
N TYR A 67 13.14 18.73 7.38
CA TYR A 67 14.42 18.07 7.28
C TYR A 67 14.25 16.75 6.53
N ARG A 68 15.18 16.48 5.62
CA ARG A 68 15.19 15.29 4.76
C ARG A 68 16.55 14.60 4.82
N SER A 69 16.55 13.27 4.75
CA SER A 69 17.73 12.46 4.49
C SER A 69 17.45 11.43 3.40
N VAL A 70 18.48 10.98 2.68
CA VAL A 70 18.37 9.76 1.86
C VAL A 70 18.40 8.57 2.81
N SER A 71 17.49 7.61 2.60
CA SER A 71 17.47 6.38 3.38
C SER A 71 18.34 5.30 2.74
N THR A 72 19.09 4.59 3.57
CA THR A 72 19.71 3.31 3.22
C THR A 72 19.24 2.28 4.24
N ASN A 73 18.46 1.29 3.79
CA ASN A 73 17.84 0.25 4.62
C ASN A 73 16.96 0.81 5.76
N GLY A 74 16.16 1.85 5.49
CA GLY A 74 15.23 2.41 6.50
C GLY A 74 15.89 3.29 7.58
N SER A 75 17.19 3.58 7.47
CA SER A 75 17.91 4.46 8.40
C SER A 75 18.26 5.80 7.74
N ALA A 76 18.13 6.90 8.49
CA ALA A 76 18.60 8.22 8.07
C ALA A 76 20.13 8.32 8.28
N HIS A 77 20.82 8.99 7.37
CA HIS A 77 22.28 9.17 7.45
C HIS A 77 22.67 10.62 7.76
N TYR A 78 22.29 11.55 6.87
CA TYR A 78 22.62 12.97 7.00
C TYR A 78 21.36 13.81 6.76
N TRP A 79 20.94 14.58 7.77
CA TRP A 79 19.79 15.46 7.66
C TRP A 79 20.16 16.77 6.96
N THR A 80 19.34 17.15 5.98
CA THR A 80 19.45 18.42 5.27
C THR A 80 18.13 19.17 5.41
N LYS A 81 18.20 20.45 5.78
CA LYS A 81 17.03 21.33 5.79
C LYS A 81 16.59 21.60 4.34
N VAL A 82 15.32 21.40 4.05
CA VAL A 82 14.76 21.45 2.67
C VAL A 82 14.28 22.85 2.31
N ASN A 83 13.64 23.54 3.24
CA ASN A 83 13.11 24.88 3.03
C ASN A 83 14.17 25.96 3.35
N ASN A 84 14.28 26.98 2.50
CA ASN A 84 15.25 28.07 2.71
C ASN A 84 14.85 29.05 3.81
N GLN A 85 13.54 29.26 3.99
CA GLN A 85 12.96 30.13 5.01
C GLN A 85 11.89 29.36 5.79
N PRO A 86 11.69 29.64 7.09
CA PRO A 86 10.64 29.00 7.88
C PRO A 86 9.27 29.13 7.23
N ILE A 87 8.54 28.01 7.14
CA ILE A 87 7.22 27.96 6.53
C ILE A 87 6.22 28.46 7.56
N SER A 88 5.45 29.50 7.24
CA SER A 88 4.44 30.03 8.15
C SER A 88 3.37 28.99 8.43
N TYR A 89 3.00 28.83 9.71
CA TYR A 89 1.87 28.03 10.12
C TYR A 89 0.60 28.88 10.09
N VAL A 90 -0.47 28.34 9.51
CA VAL A 90 -1.78 28.99 9.45
C VAL A 90 -2.79 28.11 10.17
N ALA A 91 -3.40 28.64 11.22
CA ALA A 91 -4.47 27.94 11.94
C ALA A 91 -5.68 27.68 11.02
N ASP A 92 -6.40 26.59 11.28
CA ASP A 92 -7.62 26.19 10.59
C ASP A 92 -7.47 25.95 9.07
N GLN A 93 -6.25 25.65 8.61
CA GLN A 93 -5.94 25.30 7.23
C GLN A 93 -5.01 24.10 7.13
N THR A 94 -5.02 23.45 5.96
CA THR A 94 -4.03 22.42 5.63
C THR A 94 -2.66 23.07 5.45
N ASN A 95 -1.77 22.83 6.40
CA ASN A 95 -0.38 23.26 6.31
C ASN A 95 0.41 22.24 5.51
N SER A 96 0.96 22.63 4.36
CA SER A 96 1.70 21.71 3.50
C SER A 96 2.87 22.36 2.78
N PHE A 97 3.82 21.54 2.36
CA PHE A 97 4.98 21.92 1.57
C PHE A 97 5.27 20.89 0.50
N ILE A 98 5.71 21.35 -0.68
CA ILE A 98 6.09 20.49 -1.80
C ILE A 98 7.61 20.51 -1.94
N ASP A 99 8.25 19.39 -1.64
CA ASP A 99 9.66 19.16 -1.96
C ASP A 99 9.76 18.61 -3.39
N SER A 100 10.09 19.48 -4.35
CA SER A 100 10.30 19.13 -5.75
C SER A 100 11.76 18.87 -6.11
N THR A 101 12.64 18.73 -5.11
CA THR A 101 14.09 18.51 -5.32
C THR A 101 14.50 17.04 -5.20
N VAL A 102 13.51 16.17 -4.97
CA VAL A 102 13.68 14.73 -4.85
C VAL A 102 13.84 14.04 -6.21
N ILE A 103 14.51 12.91 -6.20
CA ILE A 103 14.68 12.05 -7.37
C ILE A 103 13.77 10.83 -7.21
N ASN A 104 13.00 10.53 -8.26
CA ASN A 104 12.14 9.34 -8.28
C ASN A 104 12.95 8.06 -8.04
N GLY A 105 12.39 7.12 -7.28
CA GLY A 105 13.03 5.85 -6.96
C GLY A 105 14.10 5.94 -5.87
N VAL A 106 14.44 7.12 -5.36
CA VAL A 106 15.28 7.28 -4.17
C VAL A 106 14.39 7.29 -2.92
N GLU A 107 14.75 6.51 -1.91
CA GLU A 107 14.03 6.50 -0.64
C GLU A 107 14.53 7.66 0.23
N TYR A 108 13.59 8.44 0.76
CA TYR A 108 13.86 9.58 1.62
C TYR A 108 13.17 9.39 2.96
N VAL A 109 13.76 9.96 4.00
CA VAL A 109 13.13 10.08 5.31
C VAL A 109 12.92 11.57 5.58
N TYR A 110 11.75 11.94 6.10
CA TYR A 110 11.39 13.32 6.46
C TYR A 110 11.01 13.42 7.92
N TRP A 111 11.35 14.54 8.56
CA TRP A 111 10.72 14.99 9.82
C TRP A 111 10.64 16.51 9.80
N VAL A 112 9.88 17.08 10.74
CA VAL A 112 9.69 18.53 10.84
C VAL A 112 9.94 19.05 12.24
N LYS A 113 10.31 20.33 12.30
CA LYS A 113 10.55 21.07 13.52
C LYS A 113 9.74 22.37 13.53
N GLY A 114 9.02 22.65 14.61
CA GLY A 114 8.40 23.96 14.85
C GLY A 114 9.42 25.03 15.24
N ASP A 115 8.97 26.28 15.34
CA ASP A 115 9.79 27.42 15.78
C ASP A 115 10.05 27.46 17.29
N GLU A 116 9.21 26.79 18.08
CA GLU A 116 9.42 26.63 19.52
C GLU A 116 10.40 25.49 19.85
N GLU A 117 11.08 25.62 20.99
CA GLU A 117 12.05 24.63 21.46
C GLU A 117 11.35 23.28 21.74
N PHE A 118 11.96 22.18 21.28
CA PHE A 118 11.46 20.80 21.46
C PHE A 118 10.17 20.43 20.72
N VAL A 119 9.69 21.24 19.78
CA VAL A 119 8.51 20.92 18.96
C VAL A 119 8.93 20.20 17.68
N THR A 120 8.81 18.88 17.63
CA THR A 120 9.22 18.04 16.49
C THR A 120 8.15 17.02 16.12
N SER A 121 8.27 16.43 14.92
CA SER A 121 7.56 15.19 14.55
C SER A 121 8.47 13.96 14.67
N ASP A 122 7.87 12.77 14.67
CA ASP A 122 8.56 11.55 14.26
C ASP A 122 8.88 11.61 12.76
N TRP A 123 9.80 10.75 12.31
CA TRP A 123 10.18 10.69 10.90
C TRP A 123 9.31 9.71 10.09
N ILE A 124 9.09 10.03 8.82
CA ILE A 124 8.36 9.20 7.85
C ILE A 124 9.27 8.88 6.67
N THR A 125 9.32 7.60 6.30
CA THR A 125 10.02 7.14 5.10
C THR A 125 9.07 7.15 3.90
N VAL A 126 9.52 7.69 2.78
CA VAL A 126 8.75 7.84 1.55
C VAL A 126 9.65 7.70 0.32
N ARG A 127 9.09 7.15 -0.76
CA ARG A 127 9.79 6.99 -2.04
C ARG A 127 8.98 7.66 -3.16
N PRO A 128 9.34 8.87 -3.62
CA PRO A 128 8.70 9.48 -4.78
C PRO A 128 8.90 8.59 -6.02
N SER A 129 7.90 8.50 -6.88
CA SER A 129 7.95 7.70 -8.10
C SER A 129 7.46 8.51 -9.29
N GLY A 130 8.15 8.36 -10.42
CA GLY A 130 7.78 9.03 -11.67
C GLY A 130 6.66 8.35 -12.42
N LEU A 131 6.13 7.27 -11.84
CA LEU A 131 5.16 6.34 -12.40
C LEU A 131 4.11 6.03 -11.31
N PRO A 132 2.81 5.92 -11.66
CA PRO A 132 1.64 6.02 -10.76
C PRO A 132 1.32 4.75 -9.94
N TYR A 133 2.32 3.96 -9.53
CA TYR A 133 2.10 2.59 -9.03
C TYR A 133 2.34 2.41 -7.53
N TYR A 134 1.77 1.34 -6.96
CA TYR A 134 1.94 0.93 -5.55
C TYR A 134 2.63 -0.43 -5.43
N VAL A 135 3.64 -0.55 -4.57
CA VAL A 135 4.31 -1.83 -4.26
C VAL A 135 3.75 -2.37 -2.94
N PRO A 136 3.05 -3.53 -2.94
CA PRO A 136 2.54 -4.14 -1.71
C PRO A 136 3.64 -4.62 -0.76
N PRO A 137 3.33 -4.77 0.53
CA PRO A 137 4.21 -5.50 1.45
C PRO A 137 4.29 -6.98 1.05
N ASP A 138 5.42 -7.61 1.39
CA ASP A 138 5.72 -9.02 1.11
C ASP A 138 4.76 -9.98 1.83
N THR A 139 4.04 -9.52 2.85
CA THR A 139 3.11 -10.33 3.65
C THR A 139 1.81 -9.58 3.93
N ILE A 140 0.70 -10.28 3.73
CA ILE A 140 -0.66 -9.86 4.05
C ILE A 140 -1.17 -10.81 5.13
N ALA A 141 -1.11 -10.34 6.38
CA ALA A 141 -1.46 -11.12 7.57
C ALA A 141 -2.91 -10.94 8.04
N SER A 142 -3.67 -10.02 7.43
CA SER A 142 -5.07 -9.73 7.79
C SER A 142 -5.86 -9.27 6.58
N SER A 143 -7.18 -9.07 6.76
CA SER A 143 -8.08 -8.61 5.71
C SER A 143 -7.58 -7.29 5.09
N THR A 144 -7.26 -7.32 3.80
CA THR A 144 -6.66 -6.22 3.04
C THR A 144 -7.42 -5.98 1.74
N VAL A 145 -7.55 -4.71 1.35
CA VAL A 145 -8.25 -4.32 0.11
C VAL A 145 -7.31 -3.59 -0.84
N TRP A 146 -7.27 -4.07 -2.09
CA TRP A 146 -6.65 -3.35 -3.21
C TRP A 146 -7.74 -2.71 -4.07
N SER A 147 -7.61 -1.40 -4.32
CA SER A 147 -8.52 -0.57 -5.08
C SER A 147 -7.85 0.14 -6.25
N LYS A 148 -8.65 0.54 -7.23
CA LYS A 148 -8.26 1.33 -8.42
C LYS A 148 -7.48 2.60 -8.08
N ASP A 149 -7.76 3.24 -6.95
CA ASP A 149 -7.12 4.52 -6.58
C ASP A 149 -5.61 4.43 -6.35
N ARG A 150 -5.10 3.22 -6.07
CA ARG A 150 -3.65 2.95 -5.95
C ARG A 150 -3.10 2.14 -7.11
N SER A 151 -3.89 1.98 -8.17
CA SER A 151 -3.45 1.24 -9.35
C SER A 151 -2.43 2.04 -10.17
N PRO A 152 -1.45 1.34 -10.78
CA PRO A 152 -1.32 -0.12 -10.76
C PRO A 152 -0.56 -0.64 -9.53
N TYR A 153 -0.90 -1.85 -9.08
CA TYR A 153 -0.13 -2.58 -8.07
C TYR A 153 1.01 -3.32 -8.75
N LEU A 154 2.22 -3.22 -8.20
CA LEU A 154 3.42 -3.78 -8.77
C LEU A 154 3.93 -4.94 -7.92
N ILE A 155 3.88 -6.14 -8.47
CA ILE A 155 4.35 -7.37 -7.83
C ILE A 155 5.75 -7.64 -8.37
N ALA A 156 6.76 -7.11 -7.68
CA ALA A 156 8.17 -7.28 -8.06
C ALA A 156 8.89 -8.39 -7.26
N ARG A 157 8.21 -8.93 -6.26
CA ARG A 157 8.68 -9.99 -5.35
C ARG A 157 7.48 -10.79 -4.87
N THR A 158 7.73 -11.86 -4.12
CA THR A 158 6.66 -12.68 -3.55
C THR A 158 5.85 -11.89 -2.51
N VAL A 159 4.54 -11.84 -2.71
CA VAL A 159 3.54 -11.38 -1.74
C VAL A 159 2.81 -12.61 -1.21
N VAL A 160 2.83 -12.81 0.11
CA VAL A 160 2.19 -13.95 0.77
C VAL A 160 0.90 -13.52 1.46
N VAL A 161 -0.22 -14.12 1.07
CA VAL A 161 -1.49 -13.99 1.81
C VAL A 161 -1.55 -15.12 2.84
N MET A 162 -1.37 -14.79 4.11
CA MET A 162 -1.23 -15.74 5.21
C MET A 162 -2.51 -16.57 5.46
N PRO A 163 -2.41 -17.70 6.18
CA PRO A 163 -3.59 -18.47 6.60
C PRO A 163 -4.55 -17.58 7.40
N GLY A 164 -5.85 -17.70 7.13
CA GLY A 164 -6.89 -16.86 7.74
C GLY A 164 -6.93 -15.39 7.29
N ALA A 165 -5.94 -14.93 6.51
CA ALA A 165 -5.96 -13.61 5.89
C ALA A 165 -6.77 -13.60 4.59
N LYS A 166 -7.23 -12.41 4.20
CA LYS A 166 -8.07 -12.22 3.03
C LYS A 166 -7.61 -11.02 2.23
N LEU A 167 -7.22 -11.24 0.98
CA LEU A 167 -6.95 -10.18 0.03
C LEU A 167 -8.15 -10.02 -0.91
N ARG A 168 -8.80 -8.85 -0.85
CA ARG A 168 -9.90 -8.49 -1.75
C ARG A 168 -9.45 -7.44 -2.75
N ILE A 169 -9.64 -7.72 -4.04
CA ILE A 169 -9.31 -6.81 -5.13
C ILE A 169 -10.61 -6.27 -5.74
N GLN A 170 -10.73 -4.95 -5.78
CA GLN A 170 -11.93 -4.25 -6.24
C GLN A 170 -11.93 -4.00 -7.76
N PRO A 171 -13.11 -3.76 -8.38
CA PRO A 171 -13.23 -3.45 -9.80
C PRO A 171 -12.29 -2.34 -10.29
N GLY A 172 -11.85 -2.46 -11.55
CA GLY A 172 -10.98 -1.48 -12.21
C GLY A 172 -9.54 -1.40 -11.68
N THR A 173 -9.15 -2.32 -10.80
CA THR A 173 -7.77 -2.41 -10.29
C THR A 173 -6.85 -3.02 -11.35
N LYS A 174 -5.65 -2.45 -11.51
CA LYS A 174 -4.60 -2.96 -12.42
C LYS A 174 -3.43 -3.53 -11.62
N ILE A 175 -2.93 -4.70 -12.03
CA ILE A 175 -1.86 -5.41 -11.33
C ILE A 175 -0.82 -5.84 -12.35
N PHE A 176 0.43 -5.42 -12.13
CA PHE A 176 1.58 -5.72 -12.96
C PHE A 176 2.55 -6.62 -12.22
N PHE A 177 2.88 -7.76 -12.80
CA PHE A 177 3.95 -8.64 -12.33
C PHE A 177 5.25 -8.28 -13.04
N LEU A 178 6.32 -8.14 -12.28
CA LEU A 178 7.68 -7.93 -12.79
C LEU A 178 8.56 -9.11 -12.45
N ASP A 179 9.59 -9.34 -13.27
CA ASP A 179 10.68 -10.31 -13.04
C ASP A 179 10.22 -11.68 -12.51
N THR A 180 10.34 -11.89 -11.19
CA THR A 180 10.01 -13.11 -10.42
C THR A 180 8.86 -12.89 -9.42
N GLY A 181 8.08 -11.84 -9.62
CA GLY A 181 6.96 -11.46 -8.76
C GLY A 181 5.95 -12.59 -8.61
N GLN A 182 5.46 -12.81 -7.40
CA GLN A 182 4.53 -13.88 -7.11
C GLN A 182 3.46 -13.41 -6.14
N ILE A 183 2.27 -13.99 -6.27
CA ILE A 183 1.28 -13.95 -5.19
C ILE A 183 1.07 -15.38 -4.73
N VAL A 184 1.53 -15.67 -3.51
CA VAL A 184 1.37 -16.97 -2.86
C VAL A 184 0.23 -16.85 -1.86
N VAL A 185 -0.81 -17.65 -2.05
CA VAL A 185 -2.01 -17.59 -1.22
C VAL A 185 -2.09 -18.84 -0.34
N GLN A 186 -2.21 -18.61 0.95
CA GLN A 186 -2.45 -19.61 1.99
C GLN A 186 -3.82 -19.39 2.67
N GLY A 187 -4.38 -18.18 2.56
CA GLY A 187 -5.73 -17.81 2.97
C GLY A 187 -6.68 -17.61 1.77
N GLU A 188 -7.29 -16.42 1.65
CA GLU A 188 -8.27 -16.12 0.60
C GLU A 188 -7.80 -15.01 -0.35
N LEU A 189 -7.95 -15.23 -1.66
CA LEU A 189 -7.82 -14.21 -2.70
C LEU A 189 -9.14 -14.05 -3.46
N ILE A 190 -9.77 -12.88 -3.31
CA ILE A 190 -11.08 -12.59 -3.90
C ILE A 190 -10.99 -11.40 -4.84
N CYS A 191 -11.24 -11.66 -6.12
CA CYS A 191 -11.23 -10.68 -7.19
C CYS A 191 -12.64 -10.58 -7.78
N GLU A 192 -13.32 -9.47 -7.50
CA GLU A 192 -14.69 -9.24 -7.95
C GLU A 192 -14.74 -8.01 -8.83
N GLY A 193 -14.34 -8.19 -10.10
CA GLY A 193 -14.45 -7.15 -11.13
C GLY A 193 -15.90 -6.96 -11.60
N LYS A 194 -16.07 -6.10 -12.60
CA LYS A 194 -17.36 -5.90 -13.30
C LYS A 194 -17.16 -5.99 -14.81
N PRO A 195 -18.20 -6.28 -15.61
CA PRO A 195 -18.09 -6.29 -17.07
C PRO A 195 -17.48 -5.01 -17.68
N HIS A 196 -17.81 -3.84 -17.11
CA HIS A 196 -17.34 -2.53 -17.58
C HIS A 196 -16.12 -1.99 -16.80
N GLU A 197 -15.70 -2.69 -15.73
CA GLU A 197 -14.54 -2.35 -14.91
C GLU A 197 -13.85 -3.64 -14.47
N PRO A 198 -13.26 -4.39 -15.42
CA PRO A 198 -12.58 -5.64 -15.08
C PRO A 198 -11.38 -5.36 -14.18
N ILE A 199 -10.95 -6.38 -13.45
CA ILE A 199 -9.65 -6.36 -12.79
C ILE A 199 -8.62 -6.85 -13.80
N GLU A 200 -7.61 -6.04 -14.09
CA GLU A 200 -6.62 -6.31 -15.13
C GLU A 200 -5.31 -6.82 -14.51
N TRP A 201 -4.90 -8.01 -14.94
CA TRP A 201 -3.68 -8.69 -14.52
C TRP A 201 -2.76 -8.83 -15.72
N TYR A 202 -1.51 -8.40 -15.53
CA TYR A 202 -0.51 -8.41 -16.59
C TYR A 202 0.79 -9.00 -16.10
N GLY A 203 1.24 -10.04 -16.78
CA GLY A 203 2.59 -10.59 -16.66
C GLY A 203 3.59 -9.89 -17.56
N ASN A 204 4.79 -10.46 -17.65
CA ASN A 204 5.86 -10.01 -18.54
C ASN A 204 6.42 -11.14 -19.43
N PHE A 205 5.69 -12.26 -19.58
CA PHE A 205 6.14 -13.48 -20.29
C PHE A 205 7.50 -14.05 -19.80
N SER A 206 7.81 -13.90 -18.51
CA SER A 206 8.97 -14.55 -17.90
C SER A 206 8.67 -15.98 -17.46
N TRP A 207 9.55 -16.92 -17.84
CA TRP A 207 9.59 -18.30 -17.33
C TRP A 207 9.98 -18.37 -15.84
N ALA A 208 10.42 -17.25 -15.25
CA ALA A 208 10.92 -17.16 -13.88
C ALA A 208 9.83 -17.08 -12.79
N GLY A 209 8.62 -17.59 -13.08
CA GLY A 209 7.62 -17.83 -12.05
C GLY A 209 6.71 -16.65 -11.72
N ASN A 210 6.33 -15.82 -12.70
CA ASN A 210 5.24 -14.86 -12.53
C ASN A 210 3.90 -15.56 -12.45
N GLN A 211 3.51 -15.92 -11.24
CA GLN A 211 2.35 -16.76 -10.99
C GLN A 211 1.58 -16.35 -9.75
N ILE A 212 0.28 -16.60 -9.80
CA ILE A 212 -0.58 -16.71 -8.64
C ILE A 212 -0.62 -18.19 -8.25
N ALA A 213 -0.16 -18.50 -7.04
CA ALA A 213 0.05 -19.87 -6.59
C ALA A 213 -0.59 -20.15 -5.23
N ALA A 214 -0.90 -21.42 -5.00
CA ALA A 214 -1.36 -21.95 -3.72
C ALA A 214 -0.30 -22.87 -3.11
N THR A 215 -0.07 -22.74 -1.80
CA THR A 215 0.83 -23.66 -1.06
C THR A 215 0.13 -24.45 0.04
N THR A 216 -1.19 -24.28 0.20
CA THR A 216 -1.99 -25.04 1.17
C THR A 216 -3.31 -25.48 0.54
N SER A 217 -3.94 -26.51 1.10
CA SER A 217 -5.30 -26.92 0.70
C SER A 217 -6.41 -26.00 1.22
N GLU A 218 -6.08 -25.09 2.13
CA GLU A 218 -7.00 -24.09 2.68
C GLU A 218 -7.11 -22.86 1.78
N ALA A 219 -6.15 -22.67 0.87
CA ALA A 219 -6.15 -21.57 -0.06
C ALA A 219 -7.44 -21.56 -0.93
N SER A 220 -8.07 -20.41 -1.03
CA SER A 220 -9.23 -20.21 -1.90
C SER A 220 -9.05 -19.01 -2.82
N PHE A 221 -9.51 -19.18 -4.05
CA PHE A 221 -9.37 -18.20 -5.12
C PHE A 221 -10.70 -17.98 -5.80
N VAL A 222 -11.11 -16.72 -5.91
CA VAL A 222 -12.29 -16.31 -6.66
C VAL A 222 -11.88 -15.25 -7.66
N PHE A 223 -12.07 -15.53 -8.95
CA PHE A 223 -11.87 -14.59 -10.04
C PHE A 223 -13.17 -14.40 -10.80
N ARG A 224 -13.71 -13.18 -10.76
CA ARG A 224 -14.88 -12.77 -11.52
C ARG A 224 -14.58 -11.52 -12.32
N PHE A 225 -14.92 -11.51 -13.60
CA PHE A 225 -14.69 -10.36 -14.49
C PHE A 225 -13.23 -9.86 -14.41
N CYS A 226 -12.30 -10.80 -14.51
CA CYS A 226 -10.87 -10.51 -14.56
C CYS A 226 -10.33 -10.70 -15.98
N TYR A 227 -9.35 -9.88 -16.34
CA TYR A 227 -8.59 -9.97 -17.58
C TYR A 227 -7.15 -10.38 -17.25
N PHE A 228 -6.70 -11.52 -17.77
CA PHE A 228 -5.33 -12.02 -17.59
C PHE A 228 -4.59 -12.02 -18.92
N ALA A 229 -3.46 -11.32 -18.99
CA ALA A 229 -2.63 -11.30 -20.18
C ALA A 229 -1.13 -11.25 -19.91
N SER A 230 -0.37 -11.68 -20.91
CA SER A 230 1.09 -11.63 -20.93
C SER A 230 1.79 -12.49 -19.88
N PHE A 231 1.18 -13.62 -19.50
CA PHE A 231 1.79 -14.57 -18.59
C PHE A 231 2.31 -15.80 -19.34
N ASP A 232 3.38 -16.40 -18.82
CA ASP A 232 3.71 -17.78 -19.17
C ASP A 232 2.70 -18.73 -18.50
N VAL A 233 2.54 -18.64 -17.18
CA VAL A 233 1.50 -19.34 -16.40
C VAL A 233 0.89 -18.39 -15.36
N PRO A 234 -0.25 -17.74 -15.65
CA PRO A 234 -0.82 -16.72 -14.75
C PRO A 234 -1.28 -17.30 -13.42
N ILE A 235 -1.92 -18.47 -13.46
CA ILE A 235 -2.46 -19.17 -12.30
C ILE A 235 -1.88 -20.58 -12.32
N SER A 236 -1.23 -20.97 -11.22
CA SER A 236 -0.62 -22.28 -11.02
C SER A 236 -1.02 -22.80 -9.65
N ILE A 237 -2.14 -23.54 -9.60
CA ILE A 237 -2.74 -23.99 -8.35
C ILE A 237 -2.71 -25.52 -8.30
N GLY A 238 -1.97 -26.08 -7.33
CA GLY A 238 -1.90 -27.53 -7.08
C GLY A 238 -2.79 -28.03 -5.94
N MET A 239 -3.36 -27.12 -5.16
CA MET A 239 -4.15 -27.41 -3.97
C MET A 239 -5.08 -26.24 -3.64
N GLY A 240 -6.16 -26.51 -2.90
CA GLY A 240 -7.17 -25.51 -2.58
C GLY A 240 -8.38 -25.55 -3.52
N SER A 241 -9.13 -24.44 -3.52
CA SER A 241 -10.34 -24.24 -4.35
C SER A 241 -10.19 -23.05 -5.29
N LEU A 242 -10.75 -23.17 -6.49
CA LEU A 242 -10.67 -22.13 -7.51
C LEU A 242 -12.03 -21.92 -8.17
N VAL A 243 -12.45 -20.66 -8.24
CA VAL A 243 -13.59 -20.22 -9.04
C VAL A 243 -13.10 -19.22 -10.07
N VAL A 244 -13.30 -19.51 -11.36
CA VAL A 244 -13.02 -18.61 -12.49
C VAL A 244 -14.28 -18.44 -13.31
N GLU A 245 -14.87 -17.26 -13.26
CA GLU A 245 -16.15 -16.96 -13.91
C GLU A 245 -16.10 -15.64 -14.68
N ASN A 246 -16.61 -15.64 -15.91
CA ASN A 246 -16.70 -14.41 -16.72
C ASN A 246 -15.35 -13.70 -16.92
N CYS A 247 -14.26 -14.46 -16.96
CA CYS A 247 -12.92 -13.95 -17.18
C CYS A 247 -12.52 -14.02 -18.65
N ILE A 248 -11.61 -13.12 -19.03
CA ILE A 248 -10.94 -13.14 -20.33
C ILE A 248 -9.47 -13.46 -20.08
N LEU A 249 -8.98 -14.45 -20.80
CA LEU A 249 -7.66 -15.03 -20.62
C LEU A 249 -6.98 -14.99 -21.97
N ALA A 250 -6.18 -13.97 -22.18
CA ALA A 250 -5.71 -13.63 -23.51
C ALA A 250 -4.20 -13.49 -23.59
N TYR A 251 -3.59 -13.98 -24.66
CA TYR A 251 -2.16 -13.81 -24.92
C TYR A 251 -1.29 -14.32 -23.76
N ASN A 252 -1.50 -15.57 -23.36
CA ASN A 252 -0.67 -16.28 -22.37
C ASN A 252 -0.07 -17.54 -23.00
N SER A 253 1.02 -18.07 -22.43
CA SER A 253 1.55 -19.35 -22.90
C SER A 253 0.64 -20.50 -22.48
N ASN A 254 0.50 -20.74 -21.18
CA ASN A 254 -0.21 -21.87 -20.60
C ASN A 254 -1.26 -21.41 -19.58
N TRP A 255 -2.31 -22.20 -19.43
CA TRP A 255 -3.23 -22.10 -18.31
C TRP A 255 -3.25 -23.42 -17.55
N TYR A 256 -2.53 -23.49 -16.43
CA TYR A 256 -2.36 -24.71 -15.64
C TYR A 256 -3.12 -24.63 -14.31
N SER A 257 -4.25 -25.34 -14.22
CA SER A 257 -5.06 -25.34 -13.02
C SER A 257 -5.31 -26.76 -12.55
N THR A 258 -4.67 -27.14 -11.44
CA THR A 258 -4.86 -28.43 -10.76
C THR A 258 -5.44 -28.34 -9.33
N PRO A 259 -6.35 -27.40 -8.98
CA PRO A 259 -6.98 -27.43 -7.66
C PRO A 259 -7.87 -28.67 -7.47
N LYS A 260 -8.11 -28.99 -6.20
CA LYS A 260 -8.93 -30.12 -5.75
C LYS A 260 -10.41 -29.98 -6.13
N CYS A 261 -10.88 -28.76 -6.38
CA CYS A 261 -12.26 -28.43 -6.73
C CYS A 261 -12.31 -27.12 -7.54
N SER A 262 -12.19 -27.19 -8.87
CA SER A 262 -12.30 -25.99 -9.72
C SER A 262 -13.71 -25.84 -10.28
N VAL A 263 -14.23 -24.61 -10.24
CA VAL A 263 -15.41 -24.19 -11.02
C VAL A 263 -14.94 -23.19 -12.07
N VAL A 264 -15.02 -23.58 -13.34
CA VAL A 264 -14.58 -22.77 -14.48
C VAL A 264 -15.74 -22.62 -15.45
N ARG A 265 -16.27 -21.40 -15.58
CA ARG A 265 -17.42 -21.16 -16.47
C ARG A 265 -17.49 -19.78 -17.08
N HIS A 266 -18.12 -19.71 -18.26
CA HIS A 266 -18.34 -18.46 -18.99
C HIS A 266 -17.05 -17.67 -19.28
N ASN A 267 -15.96 -18.36 -19.57
CA ASN A 267 -14.65 -17.74 -19.79
C ASN A 267 -14.30 -17.69 -21.28
N LEU A 268 -13.56 -16.66 -21.68
CA LEU A 268 -13.01 -16.54 -23.02
C LEU A 268 -11.50 -16.74 -22.99
N PHE A 269 -11.01 -17.77 -23.67
CA PHE A 269 -9.58 -18.01 -23.85
C PHE A 269 -9.20 -17.58 -25.26
N TRP A 270 -8.36 -16.54 -25.42
CA TRP A 270 -8.08 -15.94 -26.72
C TRP A 270 -6.58 -15.76 -26.99
N GLY A 271 -6.07 -16.22 -28.14
CA GLY A 271 -4.67 -15.98 -28.52
C GLY A 271 -3.63 -16.54 -27.54
N ASN A 272 -3.98 -17.59 -26.78
CA ASN A 272 -3.04 -18.29 -25.91
C ASN A 272 -2.29 -19.37 -26.71
N LEU A 273 -1.02 -19.66 -26.36
CA LEU A 273 -0.21 -20.69 -27.02
C LEU A 273 -0.77 -22.10 -26.73
N TRP A 274 -1.26 -22.31 -25.52
CA TRP A 274 -1.90 -23.52 -25.06
C TRP A 274 -3.26 -23.20 -24.41
N GLY A 275 -4.14 -24.20 -24.37
CA GLY A 275 -5.45 -24.06 -23.76
C GLY A 275 -5.46 -24.23 -22.23
N TYR A 276 -6.67 -24.44 -21.69
CA TYR A 276 -6.86 -24.78 -20.29
C TYR A 276 -6.47 -26.24 -20.03
N GLN A 277 -5.53 -26.46 -19.10
CA GLN A 277 -5.11 -27.79 -18.66
C GLN A 277 -5.60 -28.06 -17.24
N CYS A 278 -6.28 -29.19 -17.04
CA CYS A 278 -6.76 -29.65 -15.73
C CYS A 278 -6.31 -31.10 -15.50
N SER A 279 -5.78 -31.40 -14.31
CA SER A 279 -5.35 -32.76 -13.96
C SER A 279 -6.53 -33.64 -13.54
N TRP A 280 -6.54 -34.88 -14.02
CA TRP A 280 -7.54 -35.93 -13.82
C TRP A 280 -7.79 -36.39 -12.37
N ARG A 281 -7.05 -35.88 -11.38
CA ARG A 281 -7.05 -36.42 -10.01
C ARG A 281 -8.24 -35.97 -9.16
N TYR A 282 -8.93 -34.89 -9.52
CA TYR A 282 -10.06 -34.35 -8.76
C TYR A 282 -11.17 -33.80 -9.68
N PRO A 283 -12.46 -33.96 -9.31
CA PRO A 283 -13.56 -33.49 -10.15
C PRO A 283 -13.59 -31.95 -10.21
N SER A 284 -13.49 -31.40 -11.42
CA SER A 284 -13.68 -29.98 -11.72
C SER A 284 -14.95 -29.80 -12.55
N LEU A 285 -15.73 -28.77 -12.24
CA LEU A 285 -16.88 -28.37 -13.05
C LEU A 285 -16.43 -27.36 -14.09
N ILE A 286 -16.50 -27.76 -15.35
CA ILE A 286 -16.25 -26.90 -16.50
C ILE A 286 -17.58 -26.78 -17.25
N GLU A 287 -18.19 -25.60 -17.23
CA GLU A 287 -19.53 -25.39 -17.78
C GLU A 287 -19.72 -24.01 -18.42
N GLY A 288 -20.81 -23.83 -19.17
CA GLY A 288 -21.11 -22.57 -19.85
C GLY A 288 -20.25 -22.32 -21.09
N ASN A 289 -20.54 -21.22 -21.79
CA ASN A 289 -19.86 -20.86 -23.04
C ASN A 289 -18.37 -20.57 -22.80
N ILE A 290 -17.54 -21.58 -23.00
CA ILE A 290 -16.09 -21.45 -23.00
C ILE A 290 -15.66 -21.31 -24.46
N GLY A 291 -15.18 -20.11 -24.81
CA GLY A 291 -14.74 -19.80 -26.17
C GLY A 291 -13.26 -20.09 -26.35
N PHE A 292 -12.92 -20.89 -27.36
CA PHE A 292 -11.57 -21.05 -27.89
C PHE A 292 -11.59 -20.68 -29.39
N PRO A 293 -10.95 -19.58 -29.80
CA PRO A 293 -10.94 -19.12 -31.19
C PRO A 293 -10.01 -19.95 -32.08
N GLU A 294 -9.02 -20.66 -31.51
CA GLU A 294 -8.08 -21.53 -32.23
C GLU A 294 -7.77 -22.82 -31.44
N LYS A 295 -7.27 -23.85 -32.15
CA LYS A 295 -7.14 -25.26 -31.68
C LYS A 295 -6.57 -25.38 -30.26
N VAL A 296 -7.42 -25.76 -29.32
CA VAL A 296 -7.02 -26.23 -27.99
C VAL A 296 -6.94 -27.75 -27.98
N ILE A 297 -5.81 -28.28 -27.50
CA ILE A 297 -5.69 -29.68 -27.13
C ILE A 297 -6.09 -29.79 -25.65
N MET A 298 -7.21 -30.46 -25.37
CA MET A 298 -7.54 -30.88 -24.01
C MET A 298 -6.78 -32.18 -23.73
N TYR A 299 -5.93 -32.16 -22.71
CA TYR A 299 -5.23 -33.34 -22.18
C TYR A 299 -5.67 -33.62 -20.75
#